data_AF-U1FQV8-F1
#
_entry.id   AF-U1FQV8-F1
#
_cell.length_a   1.000
_cell.length_b   1.000
_cell.length_c   1.000
_cell.angle_alpha   90.00
_cell.angle_beta   90.00
_cell.angle_gamma   90.00
#
_symmetry.space_group_name_H-M   'P 1'
#
loop_
_entity.id
_entity.type
_entity.pdbx_description
1 polymer ?
#
loop_
_entity_poly.entity_id
_entity_poly.type
_entity_poly.pdbx_seq_one_letter_code
_entity_poly.pdbx_strand_id
1 'polypeptide(L)'
;MSDFIKTAYPYIPGIQKAAILFGELGIDAGEAVFRHLHLSDRERRSLTSAIRMLGRYNPRDERQVLRELSVLQEAIDYGTAKGIFVAPQKPKGQGDSVRSPADIARMAKTEPDTVARVLKSWLET
;
A
#
# COMPACT_ATOMS: atom_id res chain seq x y z
N MET A 1 -10.78 -4.78 30.72
CA MET A 1 -10.99 -4.95 29.27
C MET A 1 -10.18 -3.88 28.56
N SER A 2 -9.11 -4.29 27.88
CA SER A 2 -8.51 -3.65 26.71
C SER A 2 -7.22 -4.39 26.43
N ASP A 3 -7.33 -5.58 25.84
CA ASP A 3 -6.23 -6.22 25.14
C ASP A 3 -5.88 -5.31 23.96
N PHE A 4 -4.99 -4.34 24.20
CA PHE A 4 -4.26 -3.67 23.14
C PHE A 4 -3.46 -4.76 22.45
N ILE A 5 -4.00 -5.28 21.35
CA ILE A 5 -3.31 -6.21 20.46
C ILE A 5 -1.94 -5.57 20.20
N LYS A 6 -0.87 -6.28 20.58
CA LYS A 6 0.51 -5.98 20.17
C LYS A 6 0.58 -6.07 18.64
N THR A 7 0.06 -5.08 17.94
CA THR A 7 0.26 -4.84 16.51
C THR A 7 1.51 -3.98 16.28
N ALA A 8 2.43 -3.93 17.26
CA ALA A 8 3.75 -3.35 17.08
C ALA A 8 4.59 -4.27 16.21
N TYR A 9 4.26 -4.36 14.93
CA TYR A 9 5.25 -4.72 13.94
C TYR A 9 6.38 -3.70 14.04
N PRO A 10 7.64 -4.15 14.11
CA PRO A 10 8.78 -3.24 14.15
C PRO A 10 8.66 -2.23 13.00
N TYR A 11 9.01 -0.97 13.26
CA TYR A 11 8.93 0.12 12.30
C TYR A 11 9.37 -0.35 10.90
N ILE A 12 8.42 -0.37 9.96
CA ILE A 12 8.68 -0.73 8.57
C ILE A 12 9.08 0.56 7.85
N PRO A 13 10.27 0.65 7.26
CA PRO A 13 10.67 1.83 6.49
C PRO A 13 9.68 2.10 5.35
N GLY A 14 9.43 3.37 5.04
CA GLY A 14 8.46 3.78 4.01
C GLY A 14 8.69 3.11 2.65
N ILE A 15 9.96 2.90 2.27
CA ILE A 15 10.31 2.18 1.04
C ILE A 15 9.95 0.69 1.05
N GLN A 16 9.99 0.04 2.23
CA GLN A 16 9.52 -1.34 2.38
C GLN A 16 7.99 -1.40 2.35
N LYS A 17 7.30 -0.42 2.94
CA LYS A 17 5.83 -0.30 2.84
C LYS A 17 5.40 -0.15 1.38
N ALA A 18 6.07 0.74 0.65
CA ALA A 18 5.84 0.93 -0.77
C ALA A 18 6.07 -0.36 -1.56
N ALA A 19 7.18 -1.05 -1.31
CA ALA A 19 7.49 -2.30 -1.98
C ALA A 19 6.45 -3.41 -1.71
N ILE A 20 5.95 -3.51 -0.47
CA ILE A 20 4.87 -4.44 -0.10
C ILE A 20 3.60 -4.11 -0.88
N LEU A 21 3.20 -2.83 -0.91
CA LEU A 21 2.03 -2.41 -1.67
C LEU A 21 2.18 -2.77 -3.15
N PHE A 22 3.34 -2.50 -3.75
CA PHE A 22 3.63 -2.85 -5.15
C PHE A 22 3.57 -4.36 -5.42
N GLY A 23 3.98 -5.20 -4.46
CA GLY A 23 3.85 -6.65 -4.56
C GLY A 23 2.40 -7.10 -4.69
N GLU A 24 1.49 -6.41 -4.00
CA GLU A 24 0.05 -6.72 -3.97
C GLU A 24 -0.72 -6.20 -5.18
N LEU A 25 -0.26 -5.12 -5.81
CA LEU A 25 -0.91 -4.53 -7.00
C LEU A 25 -0.80 -5.43 -8.24
N GLY A 26 0.19 -6.32 -8.28
CA GLY A 26 0.56 -7.06 -9.48
C GLY A 26 1.27 -6.18 -10.52
N ILE A 27 1.84 -6.81 -11.56
CA ILE A 27 2.76 -6.17 -12.50
C ILE A 27 2.10 -4.99 -13.24
N ASP A 28 0.92 -5.18 -13.81
CA ASP A 28 0.27 -4.18 -14.66
C ASP A 28 -0.20 -2.94 -13.88
N ALA A 29 -0.86 -3.15 -12.74
CA ALA A 29 -1.34 -2.04 -11.91
C ALA A 29 -0.19 -1.35 -11.18
N GLY A 30 0.84 -2.11 -10.80
CA GLY A 30 2.11 -1.58 -10.32
C GLY A 30 2.75 -0.67 -11.35
N GLU A 31 2.91 -1.09 -12.60
CA GLU A 31 3.55 -0.25 -13.63
C GLU A 31 2.79 1.05 -13.91
N ALA A 32 1.45 1.03 -13.85
CA ALA A 32 0.65 2.24 -13.95
C ALA A 32 0.98 3.19 -12.78
N VAL A 33 0.83 2.73 -11.54
CA VAL A 33 1.13 3.53 -10.33
C VAL A 33 2.57 4.05 -10.34
N PHE A 34 3.51 3.24 -10.82
CA PHE A 34 4.91 3.59 -10.94
C PHE A 34 5.15 4.79 -11.86
N ARG A 35 4.40 4.90 -12.97
CA ARG A 35 4.49 6.03 -13.90
C ARG A 35 4.00 7.34 -13.29
N HIS A 36 2.98 7.27 -12.44
CA HIS A 36 2.38 8.43 -11.78
C HIS A 36 3.16 8.91 -10.54
N LEU A 37 4.06 8.08 -10.03
CA LEU A 37 4.85 8.37 -8.83
C LEU A 37 6.00 9.37 -9.07
N HIS A 38 6.34 9.64 -10.34
CA HIS A 38 7.38 10.61 -10.76
C HIS A 38 8.68 10.51 -9.93
N LEU A 39 9.12 9.30 -9.60
CA LEU A 39 10.32 9.06 -8.81
C LEU A 39 11.60 9.37 -9.58
N SER A 40 12.63 9.86 -8.87
CA SER A 40 13.98 9.95 -9.41
C SER A 40 14.55 8.56 -9.71
N ASP A 41 15.53 8.46 -10.61
CA ASP A 41 16.19 7.18 -10.93
C ASP A 41 16.83 6.50 -9.71
N ARG A 42 17.19 7.27 -8.68
CA ARG A 42 17.73 6.74 -7.43
C ARG A 42 16.63 6.07 -6.61
N GLU A 43 15.52 6.75 -6.39
CA GLU A 43 14.34 6.20 -5.68
C GLU A 43 13.76 5.01 -6.45
N ARG A 44 13.75 5.09 -7.79
CA ARG A 44 13.35 4.01 -8.69
C ARG A 44 14.11 2.72 -8.41
N ARG A 45 15.44 2.84 -8.35
CA ARG A 45 16.34 1.72 -8.10
C ARG A 45 16.19 1.18 -6.68
N SER A 46 16.08 2.06 -5.69
CA SER A 46 15.86 1.66 -4.30
C SER A 46 14.55 0.89 -4.12
N LEU A 47 13.46 1.36 -4.72
CA LEU A 47 12.15 0.71 -4.65
C LEU A 47 12.16 -0.63 -5.37
N THR A 48 12.76 -0.70 -6.57
CA THR A 48 12.91 -1.96 -7.31
C THR A 48 13.75 -2.98 -6.54
N SER A 49 14.81 -2.52 -5.85
CA SER A 49 15.63 -3.37 -4.99
C SER A 49 14.84 -3.86 -3.77
N ALA A 50 14.03 -3.00 -3.15
CA ALA A 50 13.18 -3.37 -2.02
C ALA A 50 12.12 -4.41 -2.43
N ILE A 51 11.50 -4.26 -3.60
CA ILE A 51 10.56 -5.25 -4.16
C ILE A 51 11.28 -6.60 -4.37
N ARG A 52 12.50 -6.59 -4.93
CA ARG A 52 13.29 -7.81 -5.08
C ARG A 52 13.67 -8.45 -3.74
N MET A 53 13.97 -7.64 -2.72
CA MET A 53 14.34 -8.11 -1.39
C MET A 53 13.18 -8.70 -0.59
N LEU A 54 11.93 -8.33 -0.88
CA LEU A 54 10.75 -8.94 -0.25
C LEU A 54 10.66 -10.45 -0.52
N GLY A 55 11.26 -10.92 -1.62
CA GLY A 55 11.30 -12.33 -1.96
C GLY A 55 9.93 -12.86 -2.39
N ARG A 56 9.78 -14.19 -2.41
CA ARG A 56 8.48 -14.82 -2.67
C ARG A 56 7.64 -14.77 -1.41
N TYR A 57 6.45 -14.18 -1.51
CA TYR A 57 5.43 -14.22 -0.47
C TYR A 57 5.18 -15.66 0.00
N ASN A 58 5.30 -15.90 1.30
CA ASN A 58 4.99 -17.17 1.90
C ASN A 58 3.71 -17.06 2.75
N PRO A 59 2.55 -17.53 2.26
CA PRO A 59 1.28 -17.47 3.00
C PRO A 59 1.27 -18.35 4.26
N ARG A 60 2.26 -19.24 4.43
CA ARG A 60 2.43 -20.06 5.63
C ARG A 60 3.28 -19.39 6.71
N ASP A 61 3.94 -18.28 6.38
CA ASP A 61 4.68 -17.48 7.35
C ASP A 61 3.75 -16.40 7.89
N GLU A 62 3.15 -16.67 9.05
CA GLU A 62 2.24 -15.76 9.75
C GLU A 62 2.87 -14.37 9.97
N ARG A 63 4.20 -14.29 10.08
CA ARG A 63 4.87 -12.99 10.23
C ARG A 63 4.89 -12.20 8.93
N GLN A 64 4.96 -12.83 7.77
CA GLN A 64 4.85 -12.12 6.50
C GLN A 64 3.41 -11.66 6.27
N VAL A 65 2.45 -12.53 6.57
CA VAL A 65 1.02 -12.24 6.46
C VAL A 65 0.64 -11.03 7.31
N LEU A 66 0.99 -11.02 8.60
CA LEU A 66 0.68 -9.91 9.50
C LEU A 66 1.39 -8.61 9.10
N ARG A 67 2.66 -8.70 8.65
CA ARG A 67 3.41 -7.53 8.16
C ARG A 67 2.69 -6.88 6.99
N GLU A 68 2.31 -7.67 5.99
CA GLU A 68 1.76 -7.15 4.74
C GLU A 68 0.34 -6.64 4.95
N LEU A 69 -0.48 -7.34 5.75
CA LEU A 69 -1.79 -6.85 6.17
C LEU A 69 -1.69 -5.52 6.94
N SER A 70 -0.69 -5.36 7.81
CA SER A 70 -0.51 -4.10 8.55
C SER A 70 -0.19 -2.92 7.64
N VAL A 71 0.65 -3.14 6.62
CA VAL A 71 0.99 -2.12 5.62
C VAL A 71 -0.22 -1.78 4.75
N LEU A 72 -0.98 -2.78 4.34
CA LEU A 72 -2.19 -2.57 3.55
C LEU A 72 -3.24 -1.80 4.35
N GLN A 73 -3.44 -2.15 5.62
CA GLN A 73 -4.35 -1.42 6.50
C GLN A 73 -3.88 0.03 6.72
N GLU A 74 -2.58 0.25 6.94
CA GLU A 74 -2.02 1.59 7.05
C GLU A 74 -2.22 2.40 5.76
N ALA A 75 -2.12 1.78 4.59
CA ALA A 75 -2.43 2.44 3.32
C ALA A 75 -3.88 2.94 3.28
N ILE A 76 -4.82 2.11 3.73
CA ILE A 76 -6.25 2.43 3.80
C ILE A 76 -6.50 3.56 4.79
N ASP A 77 -5.95 3.45 6.00
CA ASP A 77 -6.15 4.42 7.07
C ASP A 77 -5.53 5.77 6.70
N TYR A 78 -4.32 5.77 6.13
CA TYR A 78 -3.63 6.96 5.67
C TYR A 78 -4.34 7.60 4.48
N GLY A 79 -4.70 6.80 3.47
CA GLY A 79 -5.44 7.27 2.30
C GLY A 79 -6.78 7.90 2.69
N THR A 80 -7.47 7.30 3.66
CA THR A 80 -8.72 7.84 4.21
C THR A 80 -8.48 9.14 4.98
N ALA A 81 -7.47 9.19 5.85
CA ALA A 81 -7.14 10.38 6.64
C ALA A 81 -6.72 11.57 5.78
N LYS A 82 -6.07 11.33 4.63
CA LYS A 82 -5.69 12.36 3.66
C LYS A 82 -6.80 12.72 2.66
N GLY A 83 -7.98 12.09 2.76
CA GLY A 83 -9.07 12.27 1.80
C GLY A 83 -8.73 11.78 0.39
N ILE A 84 -7.70 10.93 0.27
CA ILE A 84 -7.29 10.28 -0.97
C ILE A 84 -8.23 9.10 -1.27
N PHE A 85 -8.52 8.31 -0.25
CA PHE A 85 -9.56 7.27 -0.31
C PHE A 85 -10.82 7.79 0.35
N VAL A 86 -11.98 7.46 -0.22
CA VAL A 86 -13.25 7.75 0.44
C VAL A 86 -13.42 6.73 1.55
N ALA A 87 -13.61 7.22 2.80
CA ALA A 87 -13.91 6.36 3.94
C ALA A 87 -15.04 5.37 3.59
N PRO A 88 -15.07 4.16 4.17
CA PRO A 88 -16.15 3.18 4.00
C PRO A 88 -17.53 3.69 4.50
N GLN A 89 -18.12 4.69 3.86
CA GLN A 89 -19.45 5.18 4.18
C GLN A 89 -20.48 4.21 3.57
N LYS A 90 -21.58 3.98 4.30
CA LYS A 90 -22.75 3.22 3.82
C LYS A 90 -23.19 3.76 2.44
N PRO A 91 -23.67 2.89 1.53
CA PRO A 91 -23.70 3.17 0.10
C PRO A 91 -24.69 4.28 -0.20
N LYS A 92 -24.19 5.49 -0.46
CA LYS A 92 -24.90 6.52 -1.22
C LYS A 92 -23.89 7.29 -2.06
N GLY A 93 -23.81 6.90 -3.33
CA GLY A 93 -23.29 7.75 -4.40
C GLY A 93 -21.77 7.72 -4.57
N GLN A 94 -21.34 6.94 -5.57
CA GLN A 94 -20.28 7.29 -6.52
C GLN A 94 -18.95 7.78 -5.92
N GLY A 95 -18.29 6.90 -5.18
CA GLY A 95 -16.86 6.95 -4.91
C GLY A 95 -16.40 5.53 -4.60
N ASP A 96 -15.32 5.06 -5.23
CA ASP A 96 -14.76 3.74 -4.95
C ASP A 96 -14.11 3.75 -3.56
N SER A 97 -14.92 3.53 -2.52
CA SER A 97 -14.43 3.41 -1.14
C SER A 97 -13.53 2.18 -1.00
N VAL A 98 -12.31 2.39 -0.50
CA VAL A 98 -11.36 1.30 -0.23
C VAL A 98 -11.69 0.66 1.10
N ARG A 99 -12.06 -0.63 1.10
CA ARG A 99 -12.40 -1.40 2.32
C ARG A 99 -11.50 -2.60 2.54
N SER A 100 -10.78 -3.03 1.51
CA SER A 100 -9.91 -4.20 1.53
C SER A 100 -8.68 -4.01 0.62
N PRO A 101 -7.62 -4.81 0.81
CA PRO A 101 -6.45 -4.82 -0.07
C PRO A 101 -6.79 -5.01 -1.56
N ALA A 102 -7.79 -5.83 -1.85
CA ALA A 102 -8.26 -6.08 -3.21
C ALA A 102 -8.89 -4.82 -3.85
N ASP A 103 -9.44 -3.90 -3.05
CA ASP A 103 -9.94 -2.61 -3.54
C ASP A 103 -8.79 -1.69 -3.93
N ILE A 104 -7.67 -1.70 -3.19
CA ILE A 104 -6.45 -0.96 -3.58
C ILE A 104 -5.93 -1.47 -4.92
N ALA A 105 -5.87 -2.79 -5.12
CA ALA A 105 -5.44 -3.38 -6.38
C ALA A 105 -6.36 -3.01 -7.56
N ARG A 106 -7.68 -2.93 -7.32
CA ARG A 106 -8.65 -2.46 -8.32
C ARG A 106 -8.45 -0.97 -8.61
N MET A 107 -8.26 -0.17 -7.58
CA MET A 107 -8.09 1.26 -7.70
C MET A 107 -6.76 1.65 -8.35
N ALA A 108 -5.70 0.86 -8.16
CA ALA A 108 -4.47 1.02 -8.93
C ALA A 108 -4.66 0.78 -10.44
N LYS A 109 -5.68 0.03 -10.85
CA LYS A 109 -6.04 -0.17 -12.27
C LYS A 109 -6.91 0.95 -12.82
N THR A 110 -7.85 1.47 -12.03
CA THR A 110 -8.79 2.51 -12.47
C THR A 110 -8.26 3.93 -12.25
N GLU A 111 -7.57 4.16 -11.15
CA GLU A 111 -7.06 5.45 -10.69
C GLU A 111 -5.63 5.30 -10.08
N PRO A 112 -4.62 5.00 -10.90
CA PRO A 112 -3.24 4.81 -10.44
C PRO A 112 -2.65 6.05 -9.75
N ASP A 113 -3.07 7.26 -10.13
CA ASP A 113 -2.68 8.53 -9.50
C ASP A 113 -3.00 8.56 -8.00
N THR A 114 -4.17 8.04 -7.62
CA THR A 114 -4.66 8.04 -6.24
C THR A 114 -3.77 7.17 -5.34
N VAL A 115 -3.39 5.99 -5.84
CA VAL A 115 -2.47 5.10 -5.12
C VAL A 115 -1.03 5.65 -5.11
N ALA A 116 -0.59 6.30 -6.19
CA ALA A 116 0.72 6.93 -6.26
C ALA A 116 0.90 8.03 -5.20
N ARG A 117 -0.15 8.79 -4.87
CA ARG A 117 -0.10 9.82 -3.81
C ARG A 117 0.17 9.25 -2.42
N VAL A 118 -0.44 8.11 -2.09
CA VAL A 118 -0.18 7.41 -0.81
C VAL A 118 1.28 6.99 -0.74
N LEU A 119 1.77 6.35 -1.81
CA LEU A 119 3.15 5.88 -1.88
C LEU A 119 4.17 7.02 -1.82
N LYS A 120 3.92 8.12 -2.51
CA LYS A 120 4.79 9.30 -2.49
C LYS A 120 4.94 9.83 -1.06
N SER A 121 3.85 9.90 -0.31
CA SER A 121 3.90 10.39 1.08
C SER A 121 4.76 9.52 2.01
N TRP A 122 4.79 8.19 1.78
CA TRP A 122 5.63 7.27 2.54
C TRP A 122 7.10 7.33 2.14
N LEU A 123 7.40 7.72 0.90
CA LEU A 123 8.78 7.87 0.42
C LEU A 123 9.41 9.20 0.87
N GLU A 124 8.59 10.21 1.18
CA GLU A 124 9.00 11.51 1.71
C GLU A 124 9.21 11.52 3.24
N THR A 125 8.89 10.43 3.95
CA THR A 125 9.04 10.28 5.41
C THR A 125 10.25 9.45 5.80
#